data_AF-A0A6B3C8V1-F1
#
_entry.id   AF-A0A6B3C8V1-F1
#
_cell.length_a   1.000
_cell.length_b   1.000
_cell.length_c   1.000
_cell.angle_alpha   90.00
_cell.angle_beta   90.00
_cell.angle_gamma   90.00
#
_symmetry.space_group_name_H-M   'P 1'
#
loop_
_entity.id
_entity.type
_entity.pdbx_description
1 polymer ?
#
loop_
_entity_poly.entity_id
_entity_poly.type
_entity_poly.pdbx_seq_one_letter_code
_entity_poly.pdbx_strand_id
1 'polypeptide(L)' 'AALAEADEVLWLTGGRVAARGTHAHLAAHVPGYGEAVRAEQRDQT' A
#
# COMPACT_ATOMS: atom_id res chain seq x y z
N ALA A 1 8.79 2.96 5.62
CA ALA A 1 9.04 4.42 5.70
C ALA A 1 8.80 5.11 4.36
N ALA A 2 9.46 4.70 3.27
CA ALA A 2 9.38 5.38 1.97
C ALA A 2 7.95 5.57 1.40
N LEU A 3 7.05 4.60 1.56
CA LEU A 3 5.68 4.72 1.04
C LEU A 3 4.80 5.68 1.85
N ALA A 4 5.10 5.89 3.13
CA ALA A 4 4.29 6.75 4.00
C ALA A 4 4.48 8.25 3.68
N GLU A 5 5.61 8.61 3.06
CA GLU A 5 5.94 9.99 2.67
C GLU A 5 5.59 10.31 1.21
N ALA A 6 5.10 9.33 0.46
CA ALA A 6 4.77 9.52 -0.95
C ALA A 6 3.47 10.33 -1.11
N ASP A 7 3.48 11.32 -2.01
CA ASP A 7 2.29 12.09 -2.40
C ASP A 7 1.21 11.20 -3.03
N GLU A 8 1.62 10.16 -3.77
CA GLU A 8 0.75 9.16 -4.37
C GLU A 8 1.42 7.78 -4.38
N VAL A 9 0.61 6.74 -4.15
CA VAL A 9 0.98 5.33 -4.21
C VAL A 9 0.13 4.65 -5.28
N LEU A 10 0.77 3.80 -6.10
CA LEU A 10 0.11 2.95 -7.09
C LEU A 10 0.16 1.49 -6.62
N TRP A 11 -1.00 0.87 -6.47
CA TRP A 11 -1.11 -0.57 -6.23
C TRP A 11 -1.30 -1.31 -7.56
N LEU A 12 -0.39 -2.25 -7.84
CA LEU A 12 -0.37 -3.02 -9.08
C LEU A 12 -0.84 -4.46 -8.85
N THR A 13 -1.64 -4.99 -9.77
CA THR A 13 -2.03 -6.40 -9.80
C THR A 13 -2.06 -6.88 -11.24
N GLY A 14 -1.39 -8.00 -11.54
CA GLY A 14 -1.31 -8.52 -12.90
C GLY A 14 -0.75 -7.52 -13.93
N GLY A 15 0.22 -6.69 -13.51
CA GLY A 15 0.83 -5.66 -14.36
C GLY A 15 -0.08 -4.45 -14.66
N ARG A 16 -1.20 -4.28 -13.95
CA ARG A 16 -2.13 -3.16 -14.12
C ARG A 16 -2.33 -2.41 -12.81
N VAL A 17 -2.58 -1.10 -12.88
CA VAL A 17 -2.95 -0.29 -11.70
C VAL A 17 -4.34 -0.72 -11.24
N ALA A 18 -4.41 -1.32 -10.06
CA ALA A 18 -5.63 -1.78 -9.43
C ALA A 18 -6.21 -0.71 -8.48
N ALA A 19 -5.36 0.11 -7.86
CA ALA A 19 -5.77 1.26 -7.06
C ALA A 19 -4.67 2.33 -7.02
N ARG A 20 -5.06 3.58 -6.75
CA ARG A 20 -4.15 4.70 -6.57
C ARG A 20 -4.67 5.68 -5.51
N GLY A 21 -3.78 6.35 -4.82
CA GLY A 21 -4.10 7.33 -3.79
C GLY A 21 -2.98 7.44 -2.76
N THR A 22 -3.26 8.09 -1.62
CA THR A 22 -2.26 8.20 -0.56
C THR A 22 -2.06 6.86 0.16
N HIS A 23 -0.90 6.66 0.77
CA HIS A 23 -0.60 5.46 1.57
C HIS A 23 -1.69 5.15 2.61
N ALA A 24 -2.09 6.16 3.39
CA ALA A 24 -3.12 6.02 4.41
C ALA A 24 -4.49 5.64 3.83
N HIS A 25 -4.86 6.24 2.70
CA HIS A 25 -6.12 5.91 2.04
C HIS A 25 -6.15 4.46 1.57
N LEU A 26 -5.10 4.01 0.88
CA LEU A 26 -5.02 2.64 0.38
C LEU A 26 -4.96 1.62 1.50
N ALA A 27 -4.21 1.88 2.59
CA ALA A 27 -4.14 0.98 3.73
C ALA A 27 -5.51 0.77 4.41
N ALA A 28 -6.35 1.80 4.41
CA ALA A 28 -7.68 1.74 4.99
C ALA A 28 -8.74 1.11 4.05
N HIS A 29 -8.64 1.33 2.73
CA HIS A 29 -9.74 1.03 1.79
C HIS A 29 -9.42 -0.06 0.76
N VAL A 30 -8.16 -0.46 0.60
CA VAL A 30 -7.75 -1.49 -0.36
C VAL A 30 -7.24 -2.71 0.42
N PRO A 31 -8.06 -3.76 0.58
CA PRO A 31 -7.71 -4.89 1.44
C PRO A 31 -6.36 -5.52 1.10
N GLY A 32 -6.06 -5.75 -0.17
CA GLY A 32 -4.78 -6.33 -0.60
C GLY A 32 -3.56 -5.46 -0.25
N TYR A 33 -3.71 -4.13 -0.34
CA TYR A 33 -2.65 -3.21 0.04
C TYR A 33 -2.46 -3.16 1.57
N GLY A 34 -3.57 -3.08 2.31
CA GLY A 34 -3.53 -3.08 3.78
C GLY A 34 -2.91 -4.36 4.36
N GLU A 35 -3.21 -5.53 3.79
CA GLU A 35 -2.57 -6.80 4.18
C GLU A 35 -1.07 -6.79 3.91
N ALA A 36 -0.63 -6.29 2.75
CA ALA A 36 0.79 -6.19 2.40
C ALA A 36 1.56 -5.27 3.37
N VAL A 37 0.99 -4.10 3.70
CA VAL A 37 1.59 -3.16 4.67
C VAL A 37 1.73 -3.79 6.05
N ARG A 38 0.70 -4.54 6.51
CA ARG A 38 0.75 -5.24 7.81
C ARG A 38 1.80 -6.36 7.83
N ALA A 39 2.00 -7.05 6.70
CA ALA A 39 3.02 -8.08 6.59
C ALA A 39 4.43 -7.48 6.70
N GLU A 40 4.70 -6.41 5.96
CA GLU A 40 5.99 -5.70 5.99
C GLU A 40 6.33 -5.18 7.39
N GLN A 41 5.34 -4.64 8.13
CA GLN A 41 5.54 -4.17 9.52
C GLN A 41 5.94 -5.29 10.47
N ARG A 42 5.40 -6.51 10.30
CA ARG A 42 5.77 -7.66 11.13
C ARG A 42 7.19 -8.13 10.85
N ASP A 43 7.59 -8.14 9.57
CA ASP A 43 8.93 -8.57 9.16
C ASP A 43 10.04 -7.59 9.58
N GLN A 44 9.67 -6.35 9.94
CA GLN A 44 10.59 -5.32 10.42
C GLN A 44 10.84 -5.35 11.93
N THR A 45 10.14 -6.21 12.69
CA THR A 45 10.20 -6.30 14.17
C THR A 45 11.09 -7.45 14.63
#